data_AF-A0A817R7P8-F1
#
_entry.id   AF-A0A817R7P8-F1
#
_cell.length_a   1.000
_cell.length_b   1.000
_cell.length_c   1.000
_cell.angle_alpha   90.00
_cell.angle_beta   90.00
_cell.angle_gamma   90.00
#
_symmetry.space_group_name_H-M   'P 1'
#
loop_
_entity.id
_entity.type
_entity.pdbx_description
1 polymer ?
#
loop_
_entity_poly.entity_id
_entity_poly.type
_entity_poly.pdbx_seq_one_letter_code
_entity_poly.pdbx_strand_id
1 'polypeptide(L)'
;MSLVHSTTNTVSSNVFHRRLNHEPLYAVRAEGNYIYTKDGRKLLDGGVGSGVTTIGYGNKRVAEVVGSTSGCTPAVPGYFNAMREVCDRHGVLFVLDEIMCGIGRTGKMHAWQWENLSSPPDIRVNGKGLAGGYAPIGAVLVSAKVVDTLSAGSGEFNNIYSYQLHPVACRATLEVLKVIKEDALVEQCHQRGIFLEKLLKTQLGDHPHIGDIRLANIILF
;
A
#
# COMPACT_ATOMS: atom_id res chain seq x y z
N MET A 1 33.32 46.45 10.90
CA MET A 1 34.01 45.56 11.86
C MET A 1 33.48 44.15 11.60
N SER A 2 34.36 43.29 11.09
CA SER A 2 34.12 41.89 10.74
C SER A 2 33.59 41.11 11.95
N LEU A 3 32.67 40.16 11.72
CA LEU A 3 32.83 38.76 12.14
C LEU A 3 31.77 37.90 11.43
N VAL A 4 32.19 37.35 10.30
CA VAL A 4 31.60 36.15 9.70
C VAL A 4 31.92 34.98 10.64
N HIS A 5 30.91 34.32 11.19
CA HIS A 5 31.02 32.92 11.59
C HIS A 5 30.17 32.09 10.64
N SER A 6 30.83 31.70 9.56
CA SER A 6 30.44 30.58 8.72
C SER A 6 30.65 29.30 9.52
N THR A 7 29.56 28.67 9.91
CA THR A 7 29.50 27.23 10.13
C THR A 7 28.16 26.75 9.60
N THR A 8 28.05 26.63 8.28
CA THR A 8 27.11 25.70 7.68
C THR A 8 27.59 24.29 8.02
N ASN A 9 27.25 23.81 9.22
CA ASN A 9 27.23 22.39 9.47
C ASN A 9 26.08 21.83 8.63
N THR A 10 26.37 21.47 7.37
CA THR A 10 25.50 20.60 6.58
C THR A 10 25.52 19.24 7.25
N VAL A 11 24.69 19.09 8.27
CA VAL A 11 24.34 17.78 8.81
C VAL A 11 23.76 17.02 7.63
N SER A 12 24.45 15.95 7.20
CA SER A 12 23.96 15.05 6.17
C SER A 12 22.72 14.34 6.70
N SER A 13 21.57 14.97 6.52
CA SER A 13 20.29 14.44 6.96
C SER A 13 19.69 13.63 5.82
N ASN A 14 19.37 12.37 6.09
CA ASN A 14 18.61 11.51 5.19
C ASN A 14 17.09 11.74 5.31
N VAL A 15 16.66 12.81 5.98
CA VAL A 15 15.27 13.13 6.27
C VAL A 15 14.85 14.39 5.51
N PHE A 16 13.71 14.34 4.82
CA PHE A 16 13.13 15.50 4.14
C PHE A 16 12.74 16.58 5.16
N HIS A 17 13.32 17.78 5.04
CA HIS A 17 13.03 18.90 5.94
C HIS A 17 11.78 19.67 5.50
N ARG A 18 10.89 19.95 6.47
CA ARG A 18 9.65 20.75 6.28
C ARG A 18 9.88 22.22 5.85
N ARG A 19 11.12 22.72 5.90
CA ARG A 19 11.47 24.10 5.51
C ARG A 19 11.96 24.15 4.05
N LEU A 20 11.27 24.90 3.21
CA LEU A 20 11.54 25.08 1.77
C LEU A 20 12.72 26.01 1.45
N ASN A 21 13.54 26.41 2.44
CA ASN A 21 14.68 27.32 2.23
C ASN A 21 15.94 26.60 1.70
N HIS A 22 15.76 25.51 0.97
CA HIS A 22 16.82 24.77 0.30
C HIS A 22 16.30 24.39 -1.10
N GLU A 23 17.20 24.26 -2.08
CA GLU A 23 16.79 23.72 -3.37
C GLU A 23 16.25 22.30 -3.18
N PRO A 24 15.03 22.00 -3.68
CA PRO A 24 14.46 20.69 -3.53
C PRO A 24 15.28 19.66 -4.31
N LEU A 25 15.21 18.41 -3.85
CA LEU A 25 15.82 17.30 -4.56
C LEU A 25 15.11 17.07 -5.90
N TYR A 26 15.81 17.32 -7.00
CA TYR A 26 15.32 17.02 -8.34
C TYR A 26 15.73 15.61 -8.75
N ALA A 27 14.76 14.72 -8.92
CA ALA A 27 15.00 13.43 -9.57
C ALA A 27 15.27 13.65 -11.07
N VAL A 28 16.34 13.07 -11.59
CA VAL A 28 16.72 13.17 -13.02
C VAL A 28 16.68 11.84 -13.75
N ARG A 29 16.75 10.73 -13.02
CA ARG A 29 16.73 9.37 -13.57
C ARG A 29 16.25 8.40 -12.51
N ALA A 30 15.68 7.27 -12.91
CA ALA A 30 15.39 6.17 -12.01
C ALA A 30 15.76 4.83 -12.67
N GLU A 31 16.19 3.85 -11.87
CA GLU A 31 16.61 2.52 -12.33
C GLU A 31 16.38 1.47 -11.25
N GLY A 32 15.54 0.47 -11.54
CA GLY A 32 15.11 -0.52 -10.56
C GLY A 32 14.34 0.13 -9.41
N ASN A 33 14.79 -0.12 -8.17
CA ASN A 33 14.21 0.45 -6.95
C ASN A 33 14.87 1.78 -6.54
N TYR A 34 15.59 2.44 -7.45
CA TYR A 34 16.39 3.61 -7.09
C TYR A 34 16.04 4.85 -7.91
N ILE A 35 15.87 5.99 -7.23
CA ILE A 35 15.78 7.32 -7.81
C ILE A 35 17.16 7.97 -7.76
N TYR A 36 17.59 8.55 -8.87
CA TYR A 36 18.83 9.30 -9.00
C TYR A 36 18.52 10.78 -9.06
N THR A 37 19.09 11.55 -8.15
CA THR A 37 18.90 13.00 -8.07
C THR A 37 19.91 13.73 -8.95
N LYS A 38 19.61 14.97 -9.31
CA LYS A 38 20.44 15.85 -10.15
C LYS A 38 21.86 16.02 -9.62
N ASP A 39 22.02 15.96 -8.30
CA ASP A 39 23.30 16.03 -7.60
C ASP A 39 23.96 14.65 -7.37
N GLY A 40 23.47 13.61 -8.05
CA GLY A 40 24.11 12.31 -8.13
C GLY A 40 23.78 11.33 -7.00
N ARG A 41 22.86 11.66 -6.08
CA ARG A 41 22.46 10.72 -5.03
C ARG A 41 21.62 9.60 -5.61
N LYS A 42 21.82 8.39 -5.09
CA LYS A 42 21.01 7.20 -5.37
C LYS A 42 20.13 6.93 -4.15
N LEU A 43 18.85 7.21 -4.28
CA LEU A 43 17.84 7.05 -3.22
C LEU A 43 17.08 5.75 -3.45
N LEU A 44 16.94 4.92 -2.41
CA LEU A 44 16.05 3.76 -2.47
C LEU A 44 14.60 4.26 -2.43
N ASP A 45 13.83 3.94 -3.46
CA ASP A 45 12.42 4.28 -3.53
C ASP A 45 11.62 3.28 -2.69
N GLY A 46 11.11 3.75 -1.55
CA GLY A 46 10.34 2.96 -0.58
C GLY A 46 8.84 3.19 -0.64
N GLY A 47 8.32 3.85 -1.69
CA GLY A 47 6.89 4.08 -1.86
C GLY A 47 6.14 2.77 -2.14
N VAL A 48 5.49 2.20 -1.14
CA VAL A 48 4.50 1.12 -1.32
C VAL A 48 3.13 1.71 -1.04
N GLY A 49 2.37 2.01 -2.09
CA GLY A 49 1.01 2.52 -1.97
C GLY A 49 0.14 2.22 -3.19
N SER A 50 -1.06 1.70 -2.96
CA SER A 50 -2.17 1.64 -3.92
C SER A 50 -2.74 3.05 -4.13
N GLY A 51 -1.96 3.91 -4.80
CA GLY A 51 -2.40 5.24 -5.21
C GLY A 51 -1.30 6.23 -5.56
N VAL A 52 -0.03 5.98 -5.24
CA VAL A 52 1.09 6.84 -5.66
C VAL A 52 2.41 6.07 -5.71
N THR A 53 3.05 6.17 -6.87
CA THR A 53 4.45 5.87 -7.25
C THR A 53 4.94 4.41 -7.15
N THR A 54 4.78 3.76 -8.30
CA THR A 54 5.62 2.78 -9.01
C THR A 54 6.84 2.17 -8.29
N ILE A 55 6.74 0.88 -7.95
CA ILE A 55 7.89 -0.02 -7.92
C ILE A 55 8.38 -0.20 -9.37
N GLY A 56 9.62 0.20 -9.67
CA GLY A 56 10.32 -0.17 -10.90
C GLY A 56 10.26 0.86 -12.04
N TYR A 57 11.06 1.92 -11.97
CA TYR A 57 11.45 2.62 -13.20
C TYR A 57 12.58 1.83 -13.89
N GLY A 58 12.36 1.39 -15.13
CA GLY A 58 13.44 1.01 -16.05
C GLY A 58 13.98 -0.42 -15.98
N ASN A 59 13.29 -1.39 -15.36
CA ASN A 59 13.66 -2.80 -15.45
C ASN A 59 12.56 -3.62 -16.15
N LYS A 60 12.89 -4.28 -17.27
CA LYS A 60 11.99 -5.14 -18.04
C LYS A 60 11.44 -6.35 -17.24
N ARG A 61 11.94 -6.60 -16.02
CA ARG A 61 11.47 -7.67 -15.12
C ARG A 61 10.61 -7.18 -13.94
N VAL A 62 10.36 -5.87 -13.80
CA VAL A 62 9.60 -5.31 -12.67
C VAL A 62 8.43 -4.46 -13.19
N ALA A 63 7.46 -5.14 -13.78
CA ALA A 63 6.19 -4.55 -14.19
C ALA A 63 5.08 -5.59 -14.03
N GLU A 64 4.62 -5.84 -12.79
CA GLU A 64 3.38 -6.60 -12.55
C GLU A 64 2.86 -6.55 -11.09
N VAL A 65 2.95 -5.40 -10.42
CA VAL A 65 2.37 -5.25 -9.06
C VAL A 65 1.73 -3.88 -8.87
N VAL A 66 0.58 -3.65 -9.49
CA VAL A 66 -0.38 -2.60 -9.09
C VAL A 66 -1.79 -3.04 -9.54
N GLY A 67 -2.47 -3.83 -8.71
CA GLY A 67 -3.67 -4.60 -9.08
C GLY A 67 -4.96 -3.82 -9.33
N SER A 68 -4.93 -2.54 -9.66
CA SER A 68 -6.15 -1.79 -10.05
C SER A 68 -5.87 -0.68 -11.05
N THR A 69 -4.93 0.21 -10.72
CA THR A 69 -4.57 1.34 -11.59
C THR A 69 -3.75 0.88 -12.81
N SER A 70 -3.19 -0.34 -12.77
CA SER A 70 -2.58 -1.03 -13.91
C SER A 70 -3.50 -2.11 -14.49
N GLY A 71 -4.81 -1.90 -14.49
CA GLY A 71 -5.78 -2.78 -15.16
C GLY A 71 -5.98 -4.12 -14.45
N CYS A 72 -6.22 -4.11 -13.15
CA CYS A 72 -6.54 -5.33 -12.38
C CYS A 72 -5.49 -6.45 -12.43
N THR A 73 -4.22 -6.14 -12.65
CA THR A 73 -3.21 -7.19 -12.86
C THR A 73 -2.87 -7.90 -11.54
N PRO A 74 -3.17 -9.22 -11.42
CA PRO A 74 -2.90 -9.96 -10.19
C PRO A 74 -1.40 -10.17 -10.01
N ALA A 75 -0.97 -10.32 -8.74
CA ALA A 75 0.38 -10.77 -8.49
C ALA A 75 0.54 -12.21 -9.00
N VAL A 76 1.72 -12.54 -9.53
CA VAL A 76 2.04 -13.91 -9.90
C VAL A 76 2.04 -14.82 -8.65
N PRO A 77 1.60 -16.08 -8.75
CA PRO A 77 1.59 -16.99 -7.61
C PRO A 77 2.95 -17.08 -6.92
N GLY A 78 2.95 -16.96 -5.59
CA GLY A 78 4.15 -17.02 -4.75
C GLY A 78 4.95 -15.71 -4.64
N TYR A 79 4.58 -14.64 -5.36
CA TYR A 79 5.24 -13.34 -5.25
C TYR A 79 5.29 -12.82 -3.82
N PHE A 80 4.15 -12.80 -3.12
CA PHE A 80 4.09 -12.26 -1.76
C PHE A 80 4.87 -13.12 -0.75
N ASN A 81 4.91 -14.44 -0.95
CA ASN A 81 5.77 -15.33 -0.15
C ASN A 81 7.25 -15.02 -0.35
N ALA A 82 7.68 -14.84 -1.61
CA ALA A 82 9.06 -14.48 -1.92
C ALA A 82 9.43 -13.11 -1.33
N MET A 83 8.53 -12.13 -1.40
CA MET A 83 8.76 -10.82 -0.80
C MET A 83 8.82 -10.87 0.73
N ARG A 84 7.95 -11.67 1.37
CA ARG A 84 8.00 -11.91 2.82
C ARG A 84 9.34 -12.49 3.24
N GLU A 85 9.84 -13.50 2.53
CA GLU A 85 11.14 -14.12 2.80
C GLU A 85 12.30 -13.13 2.64
N VAL A 86 12.27 -12.31 1.58
CA VAL A 86 13.25 -11.22 1.39
C VAL A 86 13.20 -10.25 2.57
N CYS A 87 12.00 -9.83 2.99
CA CYS A 87 11.86 -8.91 4.11
C CYS A 87 12.42 -9.49 5.41
N ASP A 88 12.14 -10.77 5.68
CA ASP A 88 12.64 -11.47 6.86
C ASP A 88 14.16 -11.58 6.86
N ARG A 89 14.76 -12.00 5.73
CA ARG A 89 16.22 -12.14 5.60
C ARG A 89 16.98 -10.85 5.82
N HIS A 90 16.40 -9.71 5.43
CA HIS A 90 17.07 -8.42 5.52
C HIS A 90 16.64 -7.59 6.74
N GLY A 91 15.76 -8.12 7.59
CA GLY A 91 15.26 -7.40 8.76
C GLY A 91 14.46 -6.14 8.40
N VAL A 92 13.86 -6.10 7.20
CA VAL A 92 13.02 -4.98 6.76
C VAL A 92 11.55 -5.29 7.01
N LEU A 93 10.75 -4.25 7.27
CA LEU A 93 9.32 -4.41 7.51
C LEU A 93 8.59 -4.75 6.22
N PHE A 94 7.68 -5.71 6.28
CA PHE A 94 6.79 -6.05 5.19
C PHE A 94 5.48 -5.29 5.34
N VAL A 95 5.26 -4.34 4.42
CA VAL A 95 4.11 -3.44 4.44
C VAL A 95 3.19 -3.77 3.27
N LEU A 96 1.90 -3.96 3.55
CA LEU A 96 0.90 -4.17 2.52
C LEU A 96 -0.13 -3.04 2.51
N ASP A 97 -0.27 -2.39 1.35
CA ASP A 97 -1.34 -1.44 1.12
C ASP A 97 -2.61 -2.19 0.70
N GLU A 98 -3.60 -2.18 1.57
CA GLU A 98 -4.93 -2.75 1.36
C GLU A 98 -6.03 -1.69 1.31
N ILE A 99 -5.70 -0.45 0.91
CA ILE A 99 -6.67 0.63 0.79
C ILE A 99 -7.76 0.24 -0.22
N MET A 100 -7.41 -0.44 -1.32
CA MET A 100 -8.39 -0.86 -2.32
C MET A 100 -8.87 -2.31 -2.15
N CYS A 101 -7.94 -3.24 -1.96
CA CYS A 101 -8.23 -4.68 -1.98
C CYS A 101 -8.68 -5.24 -0.62
N GLY A 102 -8.49 -4.49 0.46
CA GLY A 102 -8.91 -4.88 1.81
C GLY A 102 -10.40 -4.68 2.06
N ILE A 103 -10.80 -4.93 3.30
CA ILE A 103 -12.17 -4.76 3.81
C ILE A 103 -13.16 -5.56 2.94
N GLY A 104 -12.82 -6.83 2.66
CA GLY A 104 -13.73 -7.76 2.00
C GLY A 104 -13.73 -7.74 0.48
N ARG A 105 -13.09 -6.75 -0.16
CA ARG A 105 -13.24 -6.49 -1.61
C ARG A 105 -12.75 -7.63 -2.49
N THR A 106 -11.79 -8.42 -2.01
CA THR A 106 -11.22 -9.58 -2.71
C THR A 106 -11.83 -10.90 -2.24
N GLY A 107 -12.97 -10.91 -1.56
CA GLY A 107 -13.56 -12.15 -1.01
C GLY A 107 -12.86 -12.69 0.25
N LYS A 108 -11.86 -11.95 0.77
CA LYS A 108 -11.32 -12.10 2.13
C LYS A 108 -11.35 -10.74 2.81
N MET A 109 -11.37 -10.73 4.14
CA MET A 109 -11.35 -9.48 4.90
C MET A 109 -10.08 -8.68 4.58
N HIS A 110 -8.97 -9.37 4.45
CA HIS A 110 -7.69 -8.84 4.01
C HIS A 110 -7.20 -9.64 2.80
N ALA A 111 -6.71 -8.94 1.77
CA ALA A 111 -6.29 -9.57 0.53
C ALA A 111 -5.12 -10.54 0.75
N TRP A 112 -4.20 -10.21 1.66
CA TRP A 112 -3.07 -11.09 1.98
C TRP A 112 -3.49 -12.46 2.52
N GLN A 113 -4.73 -12.63 3.01
CA GLN A 113 -5.22 -13.92 3.50
C GLN A 113 -5.41 -14.96 2.39
N TRP A 114 -5.37 -14.53 1.12
CA TRP A 114 -5.26 -15.44 -0.02
C TRP A 114 -3.84 -15.98 -0.21
N GLU A 115 -2.85 -15.26 0.32
CA GLU A 115 -1.45 -15.61 0.24
C GLU A 115 -1.11 -16.50 1.43
N ASN A 116 -0.52 -17.67 1.16
CA ASN A 116 -0.07 -18.60 2.19
C ASN A 116 1.25 -18.12 2.84
N LEU A 117 1.23 -16.91 3.40
CA LEU A 117 2.38 -16.26 4.03
C LEU A 117 2.84 -17.02 5.27
N SER A 118 4.17 -17.08 5.47
CA SER A 118 4.79 -17.62 6.67
C SER A 118 4.42 -16.84 7.94
N SER A 119 4.12 -15.54 7.80
CA SER A 119 3.64 -14.68 8.87
C SER A 119 2.81 -13.51 8.31
N PRO A 120 1.91 -12.92 9.11
CA PRO A 120 1.20 -11.71 8.71
C PRO A 120 2.15 -10.55 8.38
N PRO A 121 1.73 -9.57 7.55
CA PRO A 121 2.50 -8.35 7.31
C PRO A 121 2.76 -7.56 8.59
N ASP A 122 3.92 -6.90 8.65
CA ASP A 122 4.34 -6.09 9.81
C ASP A 122 3.47 -4.83 9.94
N ILE A 123 3.07 -4.24 8.80
CA ILE A 123 2.19 -3.07 8.72
C ILE A 123 1.17 -3.26 7.58
N ARG A 124 -0.08 -2.84 7.80
CA ARG A 124 -1.12 -2.79 6.76
C ARG A 124 -1.77 -1.42 6.72
N VAL A 125 -2.12 -0.97 5.53
CA VAL A 125 -2.84 0.30 5.33
C VAL A 125 -4.23 0.00 4.79
N ASN A 126 -5.26 0.59 5.40
CA ASN A 126 -6.65 0.47 4.98
C ASN A 126 -7.29 1.86 4.81
N GLY A 127 -8.33 1.93 3.99
CA GLY A 127 -9.09 3.14 3.69
C GLY A 127 -10.30 2.79 2.84
N LYS A 128 -10.74 3.68 1.95
CA LYS A 128 -11.86 3.48 1.00
C LYS A 128 -13.05 2.73 1.61
N GLY A 129 -13.13 1.41 1.38
CA GLY A 129 -14.19 0.53 1.89
C GLY A 129 -14.29 0.49 3.42
N LEU A 130 -13.27 0.93 4.15
CA LEU A 130 -13.22 0.96 5.61
C LEU A 130 -14.43 1.68 6.23
N ALA A 131 -14.83 2.83 5.68
CA ALA A 131 -16.06 3.53 6.08
C ALA A 131 -17.15 3.47 5.00
N GLY A 132 -17.04 2.56 4.02
CA GLY A 132 -18.07 2.36 2.99
C GLY A 132 -18.40 3.60 2.15
N GLY A 133 -17.52 4.61 2.13
CA GLY A 133 -17.78 5.91 1.50
C GLY A 133 -18.58 6.92 2.32
N TYR A 134 -19.02 6.58 3.54
CA TYR A 134 -19.82 7.47 4.40
C TYR A 134 -19.00 8.57 5.10
N ALA A 135 -17.71 8.32 5.36
CA ALA A 135 -16.83 9.28 6.00
C ALA A 135 -15.37 9.06 5.56
N PRO A 136 -14.56 10.12 5.42
CA PRO A 136 -13.13 9.99 5.18
C PRO A 136 -12.44 9.36 6.39
N ILE A 137 -11.82 8.19 6.19
CA ILE A 137 -10.99 7.55 7.21
C ILE A 137 -9.94 6.65 6.54
N GLY A 138 -8.77 6.60 7.15
CA GLY A 138 -7.74 5.61 6.89
C GLY A 138 -7.30 4.99 8.21
N ALA A 139 -6.78 3.77 8.16
CA ALA A 139 -6.22 3.07 9.31
C ALA A 139 -4.90 2.43 8.92
N VAL A 140 -3.94 2.47 9.84
CA VAL A 140 -2.69 1.73 9.75
C VAL A 140 -2.71 0.69 10.85
N LEU A 141 -2.72 -0.60 10.48
CA LEU A 141 -2.65 -1.71 11.42
C LEU A 141 -1.20 -2.11 11.55
N VAL A 142 -0.70 -2.21 12.78
CA VAL A 142 0.71 -2.46 13.08
C VAL A 142 0.81 -3.74 13.90
N SER A 143 1.75 -4.61 13.56
CA SER A 143 2.00 -5.86 14.29
C SER A 143 2.56 -5.62 15.69
N ALA A 144 2.33 -6.58 16.60
CA ALA A 144 2.87 -6.54 17.96
C ALA A 144 4.40 -6.37 17.96
N LYS A 145 5.12 -7.09 17.09
CA LYS A 145 6.57 -6.95 16.91
C LYS A 145 7.01 -5.48 16.74
N VAL A 146 6.32 -4.72 15.89
CA VAL A 146 6.66 -3.31 15.65
C VAL A 146 6.30 -2.45 16.86
N VAL A 147 5.14 -2.68 17.49
CA VAL A 147 4.71 -1.98 18.70
C VAL A 147 5.69 -2.22 19.85
N ASP A 148 6.11 -3.46 20.07
CA ASP A 148 7.03 -3.87 21.12
C ASP A 148 8.41 -3.25 20.90
N THR A 149 8.88 -3.24 19.65
CA THR A 149 10.17 -2.62 19.27
C THR A 149 10.15 -1.12 19.54
N LEU A 150 9.08 -0.42 19.16
CA LEU A 150 8.93 1.02 19.43
C LEU A 150 8.86 1.30 20.93
N SER A 151 8.11 0.48 21.67
CA SER A 151 7.91 0.61 23.12
C SER A 151 9.21 0.38 23.90
N ALA A 152 10.02 -0.62 23.50
CA ALA A 152 11.33 -0.90 24.09
C ALA A 152 12.41 0.12 23.70
N GLY A 153 12.23 0.81 22.56
CA GLY A 153 13.12 1.85 22.06
C GLY A 153 12.79 3.21 22.64
N SER A 154 12.34 4.13 21.77
CA SER A 154 12.02 5.51 22.19
C SER A 154 10.73 5.60 23.01
N GLY A 155 9.82 4.64 22.90
CA GLY A 155 8.46 4.72 23.44
C GLY A 155 7.59 5.78 22.77
N GLU A 156 8.13 6.51 21.78
CA GLU A 156 7.45 7.64 21.14
C GLU A 156 6.95 7.28 19.74
N PHE A 157 5.69 7.63 19.46
CA PHE A 157 5.12 7.60 18.12
C PHE A 157 4.53 8.97 17.78
N ASN A 158 5.39 9.89 17.34
CA ASN A 158 5.01 11.27 17.01
C ASN A 158 4.41 11.37 15.61
N ASN A 159 3.20 10.83 15.44
CA ASN A 159 2.39 10.98 14.24
C ASN A 159 1.01 11.52 14.62
N ILE A 160 0.72 12.77 14.24
CA ILE A 160 -0.50 13.48 14.64
C ILE A 160 -1.15 14.10 13.40
N TYR A 161 -2.44 13.88 13.25
CA TYR A 161 -3.30 14.60 12.31
C TYR A 161 -4.39 15.34 13.07
N SER A 162 -4.80 16.51 12.57
CA SER A 162 -5.85 17.33 13.22
C SER A 162 -7.19 16.58 13.41
N TYR A 163 -7.49 15.64 12.52
CA TYR A 163 -8.72 14.82 12.55
C TYR A 163 -8.44 13.34 12.85
N GLN A 164 -7.29 13.04 13.47
CA GLN A 164 -7.00 11.69 13.92
C GLN A 164 -8.08 11.23 14.92
N LEU A 165 -8.58 10.00 14.74
CA LEU A 165 -9.65 9.42 15.56
C LEU A 165 -10.96 10.23 15.59
N HIS A 166 -11.30 10.91 14.48
CA HIS A 166 -12.55 11.68 14.38
C HIS A 166 -13.78 10.80 14.70
N PRO A 167 -14.57 11.09 15.76
CA PRO A 167 -15.56 10.18 16.30
C PRO A 167 -16.66 9.80 15.31
N VAL A 168 -17.09 10.73 14.46
CA VAL A 168 -18.09 10.45 13.40
C VAL A 168 -17.56 9.45 12.38
N ALA A 169 -16.30 9.59 11.93
CA ALA A 169 -15.69 8.68 10.97
C ALA A 169 -15.45 7.30 11.60
N CYS A 170 -15.05 7.26 12.87
CA CYS A 170 -14.92 6.02 13.64
C CYS A 170 -16.28 5.32 13.80
N ARG A 171 -17.37 6.05 14.08
CA ARG A 171 -18.70 5.46 14.19
C ARG A 171 -19.20 4.91 12.86
N ALA A 172 -19.04 5.67 11.77
CA ALA A 172 -19.39 5.20 10.43
C ALA A 172 -18.62 3.92 10.07
N THR A 173 -17.32 3.87 10.36
CA THR A 173 -16.48 2.69 10.18
C THR A 173 -16.98 1.50 10.97
N LEU A 174 -17.30 1.69 12.26
CA LEU A 174 -17.81 0.61 13.10
C LEU A 174 -19.10 0.02 12.54
N GLU A 175 -20.05 0.86 12.12
CA GLU A 175 -21.32 0.37 11.54
C GLU A 175 -21.09 -0.34 10.21
N VAL A 176 -20.21 0.16 9.34
CA VAL A 176 -19.85 -0.53 8.09
C VAL A 176 -19.24 -1.89 8.36
N LEU A 177 -18.32 -2.00 9.33
CA LEU A 177 -17.71 -3.28 9.69
C LEU A 177 -18.71 -4.27 10.30
N LYS A 178 -19.69 -3.78 11.07
CA LYS A 178 -20.79 -4.63 11.57
C LYS A 178 -21.63 -5.17 10.43
N VAL A 179 -22.08 -4.31 9.51
CA VAL A 179 -22.86 -4.72 8.34
C VAL A 179 -22.09 -5.74 7.50
N ILE A 180 -20.80 -5.51 7.24
CA ILE A 180 -19.94 -6.47 6.53
C ILE A 180 -19.97 -7.86 7.18
N LYS A 181 -19.97 -7.90 8.51
CA LYS A 181 -20.00 -9.15 9.28
C LYS A 181 -21.39 -9.78 9.33
N GLU A 182 -22.40 -9.00 9.69
CA GLU A 182 -23.79 -9.44 9.89
C GLU A 182 -24.40 -9.96 8.59
N ASP A 183 -24.16 -9.26 7.49
CA ASP A 183 -24.67 -9.66 6.17
C ASP A 183 -23.71 -10.61 5.43
N ALA A 184 -22.61 -11.05 6.06
CA ALA A 184 -21.59 -11.90 5.46
C ALA A 184 -21.09 -11.39 4.09
N LEU A 185 -20.89 -10.06 3.97
CA LEU A 185 -20.60 -9.41 2.68
C LEU A 185 -19.29 -9.87 2.04
N VAL A 186 -18.32 -10.30 2.85
CA VAL A 186 -17.06 -10.86 2.33
C VAL A 186 -17.30 -12.16 1.56
N GLU A 187 -18.09 -13.06 2.13
CA GLU A 187 -18.44 -14.33 1.48
C GLU A 187 -19.32 -14.09 0.25
N GLN A 188 -20.30 -13.20 0.37
CA GLN A 188 -21.13 -12.81 -0.78
C GLN A 188 -20.29 -12.20 -1.91
N CYS A 189 -19.31 -11.35 -1.57
CA CYS A 189 -18.37 -10.79 -2.53
C CYS A 189 -17.60 -11.90 -3.26
N HIS A 190 -17.15 -12.93 -2.54
CA HIS A 190 -16.45 -14.05 -3.14
C HIS A 190 -17.34 -14.83 -4.12
N GLN A 191 -18.52 -15.24 -3.68
CA GLN A 191 -19.47 -16.00 -4.49
C GLN A 191 -19.92 -15.23 -5.74
N ARG A 192 -20.24 -13.94 -5.58
CA ARG A 192 -20.61 -13.07 -6.70
C ARG A 192 -19.43 -12.82 -7.63
N GLY A 193 -18.21 -12.75 -7.11
CA GLY A 193 -16.99 -12.64 -7.91
C GLY A 193 -16.80 -13.81 -8.87
N ILE A 194 -16.92 -15.05 -8.37
CA ILE A 194 -16.86 -16.27 -9.18
C ILE A 194 -17.95 -16.26 -10.26
N PHE A 195 -19.18 -15.90 -9.88
CA PHE A 195 -20.29 -15.83 -10.82
C PHE A 195 -20.06 -14.78 -11.91
N LEU A 196 -19.60 -13.58 -11.54
CA LEU A 196 -19.30 -12.50 -12.47
C LEU A 196 -18.18 -12.88 -13.45
N GLU A 197 -17.10 -13.49 -12.96
CA GLU A 197 -16.00 -13.96 -13.81
C GLU A 197 -16.50 -14.98 -14.84
N LYS A 198 -17.31 -15.95 -14.40
CA LYS A 198 -17.92 -16.94 -15.29
C LYS A 198 -18.76 -16.27 -16.38
N LEU A 199 -19.61 -15.30 -16.00
CA LEU A 199 -20.46 -14.60 -16.96
C LEU A 199 -19.64 -13.78 -17.95
N LEU A 200 -18.65 -13.02 -17.49
CA LEU A 200 -17.81 -12.21 -18.37
C LEU A 200 -17.06 -13.10 -19.37
N LYS A 201 -16.41 -14.17 -18.91
CA LYS A 201 -15.74 -15.12 -19.79
C LYS A 201 -16.69 -15.77 -20.80
N THR A 202 -17.90 -16.14 -20.37
CA THR A 202 -18.88 -16.78 -21.25
C THR A 202 -19.45 -15.84 -22.30
N GLN A 203 -19.75 -14.59 -21.92
CA GLN A 203 -20.43 -13.64 -22.81
C GLN A 203 -19.47 -12.84 -23.68
N LEU A 204 -18.23 -12.63 -23.20
CA LEU A 204 -17.29 -11.68 -23.78
C LEU A 204 -15.93 -12.31 -24.14
N GLY A 205 -15.65 -13.55 -23.75
CA GLY A 205 -14.34 -14.18 -23.93
C GLY A 205 -13.88 -14.32 -25.38
N ASP A 206 -14.82 -14.51 -26.31
CA ASP A 206 -14.53 -14.67 -27.75
C ASP A 206 -14.70 -13.37 -28.55
N HIS A 207 -14.92 -12.23 -27.88
CA HIS A 207 -15.18 -10.97 -28.57
C HIS A 207 -13.87 -10.37 -29.15
N PRO A 208 -13.82 -10.02 -30.44
CA PRO A 208 -12.57 -9.63 -31.12
C PRO A 208 -11.91 -8.35 -30.60
N HIS A 209 -12.62 -7.54 -29.81
CA HIS A 209 -12.09 -6.32 -29.21
C HIS A 209 -11.66 -6.48 -27.74
N ILE A 210 -11.80 -7.68 -27.17
CA ILE A 210 -11.46 -7.95 -25.77
C ILE A 210 -10.15 -8.73 -25.73
N GLY A 211 -9.10 -8.09 -25.20
CA GLY A 211 -7.76 -8.69 -25.15
C GLY A 211 -7.55 -9.63 -23.96
N ASP A 212 -8.15 -9.33 -22.82
CA ASP A 212 -8.05 -10.14 -21.61
C ASP A 212 -9.21 -9.79 -20.64
N ILE A 213 -9.61 -10.73 -19.79
CA ILE A 213 -10.63 -10.55 -18.76
C ILE A 213 -9.98 -10.86 -17.40
N ARG A 214 -9.70 -9.81 -16.62
CA ARG A 214 -9.03 -9.90 -15.32
C ARG A 214 -9.98 -9.48 -14.20
N LEU A 215 -10.13 -10.35 -13.21
CA LEU A 215 -10.96 -10.09 -12.04
C LEU A 215 -10.25 -10.49 -10.76
N ALA A 216 -10.43 -9.66 -9.73
CA ALA A 216 -10.21 -10.04 -8.34
C ALA A 216 -11.54 -9.90 -7.60
N ASN A 217 -12.43 -10.88 -7.79
CA ASN A 217 -13.82 -10.85 -7.34
C ASN A 217 -14.58 -9.66 -7.95
N ILE A 218 -15.13 -8.75 -7.12
CA ILE A 218 -15.89 -7.60 -7.62
C ILE A 218 -15.00 -6.40 -7.99
N ILE A 219 -13.68 -6.59 -8.09
CA ILE A 219 -12.77 -5.63 -8.72
C ILE A 219 -12.64 -6.00 -10.20
N LEU A 220 -13.10 -5.10 -11.07
CA LEU A 220 -13.08 -5.22 -12.53
C LEU A 220 -12.48 -3.94 -13.12
N PHE A 221 -11.57 -4.08 -14.09
CA PHE A 221 -11.06 -3.01 -14.96
C PHE A 221 -11.00 -3.50 -16.40
#